data_AF-A0A506PXF1-F1
#
_entry.id   AF-A0A506PXF1-F1
#
_cell.length_a   1.000
_cell.length_b   1.000
_cell.length_c   1.000
_cell.angle_alpha   90.00
_cell.angle_beta   90.00
_cell.angle_gamma   90.00
#
_symmetry.space_group_name_H-M   'P 1'
#
loop_
_entity.id
_entity.type
_entity.pdbx_description
1 polymer ?
#
loop_
_entity_poly.entity_id
_entity_poly.type
_entity_poly.pdbx_seq_one_letter_code
_entity_poly.pdbx_strand_id
1 'polypeptide(L)'
;MGKVRSNLESIKSNIGLEIEDLIQCGMIGLLEAREDFDSAYGCKFSTLAIINNQKVKVTREIFYLKGRVIRGELAEEKPEFISQLLGVSVENVEEALRYQQIPSSLHDVTFSSESGGNDLTLEQMLVDESSIGKTEEIDEKIVMCSFINTLPDRELMIWDMYSSHMSQGNIGKRVGVTQTQIRWILK
;
A
#
# COMPACT_ATOMS: atom_id res chain seq x y z
N MET A 1 30.92 18.37 -23.18
CA MET A 1 30.03 18.65 -22.02
C MET A 1 28.58 18.17 -22.20
N GLY A 2 28.02 18.10 -23.42
CA GLY A 2 26.60 17.71 -23.62
C GLY A 2 26.21 16.28 -23.25
N LYS A 3 27.07 15.27 -23.46
CA LYS A 3 26.77 13.85 -23.15
C LYS A 3 26.60 13.57 -21.65
N VAL A 4 27.39 14.23 -20.81
CA VAL A 4 27.32 14.04 -19.35
C VAL A 4 26.02 14.62 -18.80
N ARG A 5 25.61 15.79 -19.31
CA ARG A 5 24.36 16.46 -18.91
C ARG A 5 23.12 15.67 -19.34
N SER A 6 23.12 15.13 -20.56
CA SER A 6 22.04 14.25 -21.05
C SER A 6 21.89 12.98 -20.20
N ASN A 7 23.00 12.37 -19.78
CA ASN A 7 22.96 11.18 -18.92
C ASN A 7 22.47 11.51 -17.50
N LEU A 8 22.80 12.71 -16.99
CA LEU A 8 22.37 13.16 -15.66
C LEU A 8 20.86 13.37 -15.57
N GLU A 9 20.23 13.96 -16.59
CA GLU A 9 18.77 14.11 -16.65
C GLU A 9 18.05 12.75 -16.69
N SER A 10 18.58 11.80 -17.48
CA SER A 10 18.05 10.43 -17.53
C SER A 10 18.20 9.67 -16.20
N ILE A 11 19.26 9.94 -15.44
CA ILE A 11 19.47 9.37 -14.10
C ILE A 11 18.48 9.99 -13.10
N LYS A 12 18.29 11.31 -13.13
CA LYS A 12 17.33 12.00 -12.24
C LYS A 12 15.91 11.48 -12.45
N SER A 13 15.47 11.35 -13.70
CA SER A 13 14.14 10.83 -14.04
C SER A 13 13.94 9.35 -13.65
N ASN A 14 14.98 8.51 -13.68
CA ASN A 14 14.87 7.08 -13.37
C ASN A 14 15.10 6.72 -11.91
N ILE A 15 15.77 7.57 -11.13
CA ILE A 15 16.16 7.21 -9.75
C ILE A 15 15.32 7.97 -8.71
N GLY A 16 14.74 9.12 -9.08
CA GLY A 16 13.97 9.95 -8.15
C GLY A 16 14.83 10.62 -7.07
N LEU A 17 16.16 10.61 -7.25
CA LEU A 17 17.11 11.25 -6.34
C LEU A 17 17.66 12.51 -6.99
N GLU A 18 17.88 13.54 -6.17
CA GLU A 18 18.59 14.73 -6.61
C GLU A 18 20.04 14.39 -6.96
N ILE A 19 20.54 15.05 -8.00
CA ILE A 19 21.89 14.80 -8.52
C ILE A 19 22.94 15.09 -7.44
N GLU A 20 22.68 16.10 -6.61
CA GLU A 20 23.56 16.49 -5.50
C GLU A 20 23.68 15.37 -4.46
N ASP A 21 22.58 14.71 -4.12
CA ASP A 21 22.58 13.57 -3.19
C ASP A 21 23.33 12.38 -3.77
N LEU A 22 23.17 12.12 -5.08
CA LEU A 22 23.90 11.06 -5.76
C LEU A 22 25.42 11.33 -5.78
N ILE A 23 25.79 12.58 -6.05
CA ILE A 23 27.19 13.01 -6.00
C ILE A 23 27.74 12.87 -4.58
N GLN A 24 27.00 13.30 -3.56
CA GLN A 24 27.42 13.17 -2.15
C GLN A 24 27.60 11.72 -1.72
N CYS A 25 26.65 10.84 -2.05
CA CYS A 25 26.81 9.39 -1.86
C CYS A 25 28.07 8.87 -2.55
N GLY A 26 28.33 9.36 -3.78
CA GLY A 26 29.53 9.07 -4.55
C GLY A 26 30.82 9.48 -3.84
N MET A 27 30.82 10.66 -3.20
CA MET A 27 31.96 11.15 -2.43
C MET A 27 32.21 10.32 -1.17
N ILE A 28 31.16 9.87 -0.48
CA ILE A 28 31.28 8.98 0.68
C ILE A 28 31.97 7.67 0.26
N GLY A 29 31.52 7.03 -0.83
CA GLY A 29 32.15 5.81 -1.34
C GLY A 29 33.61 5.99 -1.78
N LEU A 30 33.98 7.20 -2.25
CA LEU A 30 35.38 7.55 -2.56
C LEU A 30 36.24 7.73 -1.30
N LEU A 31 35.67 8.29 -0.23
CA LEU A 31 36.36 8.43 1.06
C LEU A 31 36.61 7.06 1.68
N GLU A 32 35.61 6.19 1.71
CA GLU A 32 35.76 4.80 2.17
C GLU A 32 36.81 4.06 1.34
N ALA A 33 36.76 4.17 0.00
CA ALA A 33 37.78 3.57 -0.85
C ALA A 33 39.17 4.10 -0.59
N ARG A 34 39.33 5.36 -0.14
CA ARG A 34 40.64 5.90 0.23
C ARG A 34 41.14 5.29 1.52
N GLU A 35 40.28 5.07 2.50
CA GLU A 35 40.63 4.43 3.77
C GLU A 35 41.02 2.96 3.55
N ASP A 36 40.30 2.25 2.69
CA ASP A 36 40.52 0.84 2.39
C ASP A 36 41.66 0.57 1.37
N PHE A 37 42.17 1.61 0.69
CA PHE A 37 43.12 1.41 -0.40
C PHE A 37 44.54 1.14 0.09
N ASP A 38 45.06 -0.01 -0.31
CA ASP A 38 46.46 -0.36 -0.15
C ASP A 38 47.07 -0.76 -1.50
N SER A 39 48.14 -0.04 -1.86
CA SER A 39 48.86 -0.21 -3.12
C SER A 39 49.60 -1.54 -3.22
N ALA A 40 49.85 -2.22 -2.09
CA ALA A 40 50.49 -3.53 -2.04
C ALA A 40 49.63 -4.63 -2.69
N TYR A 41 48.31 -4.47 -2.75
CA TYR A 41 47.41 -5.43 -3.39
C TYR A 41 47.44 -5.38 -4.94
N GLY A 42 48.15 -4.43 -5.54
CA GLY A 42 48.33 -4.34 -7.00
C GLY A 42 47.08 -3.92 -7.79
N CYS A 43 46.00 -3.52 -7.11
CA CYS A 43 44.80 -2.99 -7.75
C CYS A 43 44.89 -1.47 -7.90
N LYS A 44 44.20 -0.92 -8.90
CA LYS A 44 44.08 0.54 -9.05
C LYS A 44 43.03 1.05 -8.07
N PHE A 45 43.29 2.21 -7.46
CA PHE A 45 42.33 2.91 -6.61
C PHE A 45 40.93 3.02 -7.25
N SER A 46 40.87 3.30 -8.56
CA SER A 46 39.64 3.36 -9.34
C SER A 46 38.77 2.10 -9.22
N THR A 47 39.39 0.92 -9.10
CA THR A 47 38.69 -0.35 -8.97
C THR A 47 38.00 -0.46 -7.61
N LEU A 48 38.70 -0.06 -6.53
CA LEU A 48 38.15 -0.07 -5.18
C LEU A 48 37.05 0.99 -4.99
N ALA A 49 37.25 2.18 -5.55
CA ALA A 49 36.26 3.24 -5.60
C ALA A 49 34.95 2.79 -6.25
N ILE A 50 35.02 2.03 -7.35
CA ILE A 50 33.83 1.49 -8.02
C ILE A 50 33.10 0.47 -7.14
N ILE A 51 33.83 -0.37 -6.40
CA ILE A 51 33.26 -1.41 -5.54
C ILE A 51 32.57 -0.81 -4.31
N ASN A 52 33.21 0.14 -3.61
CA ASN A 52 32.63 0.74 -2.41
C ASN A 52 31.39 1.60 -2.75
N ASN A 53 31.37 2.27 -3.91
CA ASN A 53 30.16 2.93 -4.42
C ASN A 53 28.99 1.98 -4.73
N GLN A 54 29.24 0.67 -4.89
CA GLN A 54 28.17 -0.32 -5.12
C GLN A 54 27.57 -0.88 -3.83
N LYS A 55 28.28 -0.80 -2.69
CA LYS A 55 27.83 -1.35 -1.39
C LYS A 55 26.65 -0.59 -0.78
N VAL A 56 26.37 0.63 -1.23
CA VAL A 56 25.37 1.55 -0.65
C VAL A 56 23.90 1.23 -1.05
N LYS A 57 23.57 0.11 -1.72
CA LYS A 57 22.15 -0.19 -2.08
C LYS A 57 21.74 -1.64 -1.87
N VAL A 58 20.87 -1.84 -0.88
CA VAL A 58 20.08 -3.05 -0.63
C VAL A 58 18.83 -3.05 -1.52
N THR A 59 18.38 -4.25 -1.92
CA THR A 59 17.15 -4.55 -2.68
C THR A 59 17.09 -4.04 -4.12
N ARG A 60 17.97 -4.53 -5.00
CA ARG A 60 17.93 -4.23 -6.44
C ARG A 60 17.36 -5.34 -7.33
N GLU A 61 17.07 -6.53 -6.82
CA GLU A 61 16.69 -7.67 -7.68
C GLU A 61 15.37 -7.43 -8.41
N ILE A 62 14.31 -7.08 -7.66
CA ILE A 62 12.99 -6.75 -8.22
C ILE A 62 13.07 -5.51 -9.12
N PHE A 63 13.87 -4.51 -8.73
CA PHE A 63 14.12 -3.32 -9.55
C PHE A 63 14.80 -3.65 -10.89
N TYR A 64 15.85 -4.47 -10.88
CA TYR A 64 16.52 -4.89 -12.11
C TYR A 64 15.61 -5.75 -12.98
N LEU A 65 14.76 -6.57 -12.37
CA LEU A 65 13.75 -7.34 -13.08
C LEU A 65 12.74 -6.43 -13.78
N LYS A 66 12.16 -5.47 -13.07
CA LYS A 66 11.26 -4.44 -13.64
C LYS A 66 11.94 -3.70 -14.79
N GLY A 67 13.20 -3.31 -14.62
CA GLY A 67 13.99 -2.68 -15.68
C GLY A 67 14.21 -3.60 -16.90
N ARG A 68 14.38 -4.91 -16.72
CA ARG A 68 14.47 -5.88 -17.82
C ARG A 68 13.14 -6.02 -18.56
N VAL A 69 12.02 -6.04 -17.83
CA VAL A 69 10.66 -6.09 -18.40
C VAL A 69 10.38 -4.85 -19.25
N ILE A 70 10.68 -3.65 -18.73
CA ILE A 70 10.48 -2.38 -19.45
C ILE A 70 11.34 -2.32 -20.72
N ARG A 71 12.64 -2.69 -20.63
CA ARG A 71 13.52 -2.71 -21.81
C ARG A 71 13.13 -3.73 -22.86
N GLY A 72 12.44 -4.80 -22.46
CA GLY A 72 11.93 -5.81 -23.37
C GLY A 72 10.57 -5.48 -23.99
N GLU A 73 9.96 -4.34 -23.64
CA GLU A 73 8.59 -3.98 -24.03
C GLU A 73 7.55 -5.03 -23.56
N LEU A 74 7.86 -5.77 -22.49
CA LEU A 74 7.06 -6.88 -21.98
C LEU A 74 6.05 -6.43 -20.91
N ALA A 75 5.82 -5.13 -20.74
CA ALA A 75 5.02 -4.60 -19.64
C ALA A 75 3.53 -5.00 -19.73
N GLU A 76 3.03 -5.24 -20.94
CA GLU A 76 1.64 -5.64 -21.21
C GLU A 76 1.47 -7.16 -21.39
N GLU A 77 2.57 -7.91 -21.36
CA GLU A 77 2.57 -9.36 -21.56
C GLU A 77 2.17 -10.12 -20.28
N LYS A 78 1.73 -11.38 -20.46
CA LYS A 78 1.36 -12.23 -19.32
C LYS A 78 2.59 -12.52 -18.44
N PRO A 79 2.45 -12.46 -17.09
CA PRO A 79 3.55 -12.75 -16.15
C PRO A 79 4.22 -14.12 -16.39
N GLU A 80 3.44 -15.11 -16.83
CA GLU A 80 3.89 -16.47 -17.17
C GLU A 80 4.85 -16.49 -18.37
N PHE A 81 4.57 -15.67 -19.39
CA PHE A 81 5.41 -15.55 -20.59
C PHE A 81 6.73 -14.86 -20.25
N ILE A 82 6.66 -13.80 -19.45
CA ILE A 82 7.83 -13.06 -18.95
C ILE A 82 8.72 -13.96 -18.08
N SER A 83 8.10 -14.77 -17.21
CA SER A 83 8.78 -15.76 -16.37
C SER A 83 9.59 -16.76 -17.21
N GLN A 84 8.98 -17.33 -18.26
CA GLN A 84 9.64 -18.28 -19.16
C GLN A 84 10.78 -17.62 -19.96
N LEU A 85 10.55 -16.41 -20.45
CA LEU A 85 11.53 -15.68 -21.25
C LEU A 85 12.75 -15.22 -20.43
N LEU A 86 12.52 -14.76 -19.20
CA LEU A 86 13.58 -14.20 -18.34
C LEU A 86 14.21 -15.23 -17.39
N GLY A 87 13.60 -16.41 -17.25
CA GLY A 87 14.06 -17.51 -16.39
C GLY A 87 13.89 -17.21 -14.90
N VAL A 88 12.80 -16.53 -14.51
CA VAL A 88 12.56 -16.08 -13.13
C VAL A 88 11.19 -16.54 -12.65
N SER A 89 10.98 -16.72 -11.34
CA SER A 89 9.68 -17.13 -10.80
C SER A 89 8.56 -16.15 -11.18
N VAL A 90 7.35 -16.69 -11.37
CA VAL A 90 6.15 -15.89 -11.67
C VAL A 90 5.88 -14.89 -10.55
N GLU A 91 6.08 -15.28 -9.29
CA GLU A 91 5.92 -14.41 -8.12
C GLU A 91 6.82 -13.16 -8.19
N ASN A 92 8.10 -13.33 -8.52
CA ASN A 92 9.02 -12.20 -8.64
C ASN A 92 8.65 -11.30 -9.83
N VAL A 93 8.12 -11.87 -10.91
CA VAL A 93 7.62 -11.11 -12.07
C VAL A 93 6.41 -10.28 -11.68
N GLU A 94 5.44 -10.87 -10.98
CA GLU A 94 4.27 -10.13 -10.49
C GLU A 94 4.66 -9.03 -9.50
N GLU A 95 5.58 -9.32 -8.59
CA GLU A 95 6.09 -8.35 -7.64
C GLU A 95 6.80 -7.19 -8.36
N ALA A 96 7.62 -7.49 -9.37
CA ALA A 96 8.25 -6.46 -10.19
C ALA A 96 7.25 -5.66 -11.03
N LEU A 97 6.19 -6.29 -11.55
CA LEU A 97 5.13 -5.58 -12.28
C LEU A 97 4.39 -4.61 -11.36
N ARG A 98 4.09 -5.01 -10.11
CA ARG A 98 3.49 -4.17 -9.08
C ARG A 98 4.45 -3.12 -8.51
N TYR A 99 5.75 -3.37 -8.59
CA TYR A 99 6.77 -2.47 -8.06
C TYR A 99 6.72 -1.11 -8.76
N GLN A 100 6.36 -0.09 -7.98
CA GLN A 100 6.49 1.32 -8.34
C GLN A 100 7.63 1.92 -7.51
N GLN A 101 8.60 2.51 -8.20
CA GLN A 101 9.79 3.05 -7.56
C GLN A 101 9.52 4.37 -6.84
N ILE A 102 8.60 5.17 -7.38
CA ILE A 102 8.28 6.51 -6.87
C ILE A 102 6.76 6.54 -6.69
N PRO A 103 6.24 6.64 -5.45
CA PRO A 103 4.81 6.82 -5.24
C PRO A 103 4.37 8.15 -5.86
N SER A 104 3.18 8.16 -6.46
CA SER A 104 2.56 9.41 -6.92
C SER A 104 2.22 10.31 -5.73
N SER A 105 2.31 11.62 -5.92
CA SER A 105 1.89 12.57 -4.88
C SER A 105 0.38 12.68 -4.89
N LEU A 106 -0.25 12.67 -3.72
CA LEU A 106 -1.69 12.92 -3.59
C LEU A 106 -2.13 14.28 -4.17
N HIS A 107 -1.19 15.23 -4.23
CA HIS A 107 -1.41 16.57 -4.76
C HIS A 107 -1.18 16.67 -6.27
N ASP A 108 -0.80 15.57 -6.94
CA ASP A 108 -0.63 15.58 -8.39
C ASP A 108 -1.98 15.87 -9.06
N VAL A 109 -1.99 16.86 -9.96
CA VAL A 109 -3.18 17.25 -10.73
C VAL A 109 -3.41 16.23 -11.83
N THR A 110 -4.55 15.56 -11.81
CA THR A 110 -4.94 14.57 -12.83
C THR A 110 -5.71 15.20 -13.97
N PHE A 111 -6.53 16.22 -13.68
CA PHE A 111 -7.29 16.97 -14.67
C PHE A 111 -7.21 18.46 -14.36
N SER A 112 -6.62 19.21 -15.29
CA SER A 112 -6.64 20.67 -15.28
C SER A 112 -7.83 21.19 -16.06
N SER A 113 -8.68 22.00 -15.43
CA SER A 113 -9.80 22.64 -16.13
C SER A 113 -9.34 23.94 -16.78
N GLU A 114 -9.31 24.01 -18.12
CA GLU A 114 -8.89 25.21 -18.88
C GLU A 114 -9.79 26.44 -18.65
N SER A 115 -10.98 26.27 -18.07
CA SER A 115 -12.00 27.32 -17.96
C SER A 115 -12.24 27.82 -16.52
N GLY A 116 -11.18 27.93 -15.71
CA GLY A 116 -11.23 28.58 -14.38
C GLY A 116 -11.87 27.75 -13.27
N GLY A 117 -11.96 26.43 -13.45
CA GLY A 117 -12.34 25.48 -12.40
C GLY A 117 -11.14 25.07 -11.55
N ASN A 118 -11.39 24.59 -10.33
CA ASN A 118 -10.34 24.00 -9.51
C ASN A 118 -9.78 22.74 -10.19
N ASP A 119 -8.45 22.61 -10.16
CA ASP A 119 -7.74 21.41 -10.59
C ASP A 119 -8.14 20.22 -9.71
N LEU A 120 -8.40 19.07 -10.36
CA LEU A 120 -8.69 17.81 -9.68
C LEU A 120 -7.38 17.13 -9.31
N THR A 121 -7.18 16.88 -8.01
CA THR A 121 -6.00 16.17 -7.49
C THR A 121 -6.27 14.68 -7.32
N LEU A 122 -5.21 13.86 -7.28
CA LEU A 122 -5.33 12.43 -6.98
C LEU A 122 -6.06 12.18 -5.65
N GLU A 123 -5.80 12.98 -4.63
CA GLU A 123 -6.48 12.89 -3.33
C GLU A 123 -8.01 12.94 -3.45
N GLN A 124 -8.54 13.82 -4.29
CA GLN A 124 -9.97 14.01 -4.47
C GLN A 124 -10.65 12.86 -5.21
N MET A 125 -9.88 12.05 -5.96
CA MET A 125 -10.38 10.88 -6.66
C MET A 125 -10.42 9.63 -5.77
N LEU A 126 -9.70 9.64 -4.65
CA LEU A 126 -9.67 8.51 -3.73
C LEU A 126 -10.95 8.46 -2.90
N VAL A 127 -11.52 7.25 -2.81
CA VAL A 127 -12.69 6.98 -1.98
C VAL A 127 -12.22 6.34 -0.67
N ASP A 128 -12.67 6.88 0.46
CA ASP A 128 -12.46 6.26 1.76
C ASP A 128 -13.41 5.08 1.95
N GLU A 129 -12.93 3.86 1.67
CA GLU A 129 -13.70 2.63 1.87
C GLU A 129 -14.19 2.44 3.32
N SER A 130 -13.50 3.00 4.31
CA SER A 130 -13.90 2.92 5.72
C SER A 130 -15.12 3.78 6.04
N SER A 131 -15.38 4.81 5.25
CA SER A 131 -16.54 5.70 5.43
C SER A 131 -17.85 5.06 4.95
N ILE A 132 -17.76 4.16 3.97
CA ILE A 132 -18.91 3.42 3.43
C ILE A 132 -19.47 2.48 4.50
N GLY A 133 -18.61 1.70 5.17
CA GLY A 133 -19.03 0.81 6.25
C GLY A 133 -19.66 1.54 7.45
N LYS A 134 -19.20 2.75 7.77
CA LYS A 134 -19.79 3.58 8.85
C LYS A 134 -21.21 4.03 8.55
N THR A 135 -21.54 4.26 7.28
CA THR A 135 -22.88 4.70 6.89
C THR A 135 -23.87 3.54 7.02
N GLU A 136 -23.46 2.35 6.60
CA GLU A 136 -24.24 1.12 6.79
C GLU A 136 -24.47 0.80 8.28
N GLU A 137 -23.43 0.92 9.12
CA GLU A 137 -23.55 0.74 10.57
C GLU A 137 -24.53 1.73 11.22
N ILE A 138 -24.54 2.99 10.75
CA ILE A 138 -25.46 4.02 11.25
C ILE A 138 -26.89 3.69 10.85
N ASP A 139 -27.11 3.30 9.59
CA ASP A 139 -28.43 2.92 9.08
C ASP A 139 -28.99 1.70 9.83
N GLU A 140 -28.18 0.66 10.03
CA GLU A 140 -28.56 -0.51 10.83
C GLU A 140 -28.96 -0.12 12.25
N LYS A 141 -28.19 0.77 12.89
CA LYS A 141 -28.48 1.24 14.25
C LYS A 141 -29.75 2.08 14.33
N ILE A 142 -30.05 2.90 13.30
CA ILE A 142 -31.29 3.68 13.21
C ILE A 142 -32.50 2.74 13.07
N VAL A 143 -32.42 1.76 12.16
CA VAL A 143 -33.47 0.75 11.96
C VAL A 143 -33.69 -0.03 13.26
N MET A 144 -32.63 -0.48 13.91
CA MET A 144 -32.70 -1.22 15.16
C MET A 144 -33.33 -0.41 16.30
N CYS A 145 -32.93 0.86 16.49
CA CYS A 145 -33.54 1.75 17.47
C CYS A 145 -35.02 2.01 17.19
N SER A 146 -35.41 2.16 15.91
CA SER A 146 -36.80 2.35 15.52
C SER A 146 -37.68 1.13 15.84
N PHE A 147 -37.11 -0.08 15.65
CA PHE A 147 -37.76 -1.34 16.02
C PHE A 147 -37.87 -1.49 17.54
N ILE A 148 -36.80 -1.22 18.30
CA ILE A 148 -36.82 -1.29 19.77
C ILE A 148 -37.91 -0.40 20.36
N ASN A 149 -38.10 0.80 19.81
CA ASN A 149 -39.10 1.76 20.29
C ASN A 149 -40.55 1.37 19.97
N THR A 150 -40.80 0.41 19.07
CA THR A 150 -42.16 -0.09 18.78
C THR A 150 -42.53 -1.32 19.61
N LEU A 151 -41.59 -1.95 20.32
CA LEU A 151 -41.90 -3.07 21.20
C LEU A 151 -42.66 -2.61 22.45
N PRO A 152 -43.68 -3.36 22.90
CA PRO A 152 -44.28 -3.19 24.22
C PRO A 152 -43.23 -3.33 25.34
N ASP A 153 -43.41 -2.60 26.45
CA ASP A 153 -42.49 -2.58 27.61
C ASP A 153 -42.05 -3.99 28.06
N ARG A 154 -42.96 -4.95 28.01
CA ARG A 154 -42.70 -6.33 28.40
C ARG A 154 -41.74 -7.05 27.46
N GLU A 155 -41.84 -6.82 26.16
CA GLU A 155 -40.98 -7.42 25.15
C GLU A 155 -39.61 -6.75 25.13
N LEU A 156 -39.57 -5.42 25.34
CA LEU A 156 -38.34 -4.66 25.51
C LEU A 156 -37.54 -5.16 26.72
N MET A 157 -38.21 -5.45 27.84
CA MET A 157 -37.58 -6.02 29.03
C MET A 157 -37.06 -7.45 28.80
N ILE A 158 -37.77 -8.27 28.01
CA ILE A 158 -37.31 -9.61 27.61
C ILE A 158 -36.08 -9.50 26.68
N TRP A 159 -36.11 -8.55 25.75
CA TRP A 159 -35.04 -8.31 24.79
C TRP A 159 -33.76 -7.79 25.48
N ASP A 160 -33.88 -6.87 26.44
CA ASP A 160 -32.75 -6.38 27.25
C ASP A 160 -32.07 -7.52 28.05
N MET A 161 -32.87 -8.37 28.69
CA MET A 161 -32.34 -9.55 29.40
C MET A 161 -31.69 -10.57 28.44
N TYR A 162 -32.24 -10.76 27.24
CA TYR A 162 -31.68 -11.64 26.23
C TYR A 162 -30.37 -11.09 25.65
N SER A 163 -30.32 -9.79 25.36
CA SER A 163 -29.13 -9.06 24.91
C SER A 163 -28.00 -9.11 25.94
N SER A 164 -28.36 -9.08 27.24
CA SER A 164 -27.44 -9.29 28.37
C SER A 164 -27.02 -10.75 28.57
N HIS A 165 -27.20 -11.62 27.58
CA HIS A 165 -26.85 -13.04 27.58
C HIS A 165 -27.52 -13.90 28.67
N MET A 166 -28.70 -13.52 29.20
CA MET A 166 -29.45 -14.41 30.09
C MET A 166 -30.09 -15.57 29.31
N SER A 167 -30.10 -16.76 29.90
CA SER A 167 -30.76 -17.91 29.30
C SER A 167 -32.29 -17.74 29.30
N GLN A 168 -32.95 -18.18 28.22
CA GLN A 168 -34.42 -18.07 28.05
C GLN A 168 -35.20 -18.69 29.23
N GLY A 169 -34.68 -19.76 29.85
CA GLY A 169 -35.27 -20.36 31.04
C GLY A 169 -35.19 -19.47 32.28
N ASN A 170 -34.11 -18.71 32.46
CA ASN A 170 -33.94 -17.77 33.57
C ASN A 170 -34.77 -16.50 33.36
N ILE A 171 -34.87 -16.02 32.11
CA ILE A 171 -35.76 -14.92 31.75
C ILE A 171 -37.22 -15.31 32.04
N GLY A 172 -37.61 -16.55 31.72
CA GLY A 172 -38.96 -17.08 31.98
C GLY A 172 -39.33 -17.10 33.46
N LYS A 173 -38.40 -17.57 34.30
CA LYS A 173 -38.57 -17.57 35.75
C LYS A 173 -38.72 -16.15 36.32
N ARG A 174 -38.02 -15.17 35.75
CA ARG A 174 -38.05 -13.76 36.21
C ARG A 174 -39.30 -13.01 35.75
N VAL A 175 -39.77 -13.25 34.53
CA VAL A 175 -40.94 -12.58 33.93
C VAL A 175 -42.26 -13.33 34.22
N GLY A 176 -42.19 -14.54 34.79
CA GLY A 176 -43.36 -15.35 35.13
C GLY A 176 -43.99 -16.05 33.92
N VAL A 177 -43.19 -16.40 32.91
CA VAL A 177 -43.64 -17.07 31.67
C VAL A 177 -42.80 -18.29 31.37
N THR A 178 -43.38 -19.20 30.57
CA THR A 178 -42.68 -20.41 30.15
C THR A 178 -41.56 -20.10 29.16
N GLN A 179 -40.50 -20.92 29.16
CA GLN A 179 -39.41 -20.82 28.19
C GLN A 179 -39.91 -20.84 26.74
N THR A 180 -40.94 -21.65 26.46
CA THR A 180 -41.57 -21.72 25.13
C THR A 180 -42.17 -20.39 24.71
N GLN A 181 -42.86 -19.67 25.61
CA GLN A 181 -43.44 -18.36 25.30
C GLN A 181 -42.37 -17.30 25.02
N ILE A 182 -41.25 -17.31 25.74
CA ILE A 182 -40.12 -16.41 25.44
C ILE A 182 -39.52 -16.70 24.08
N ARG A 183 -39.42 -17.98 23.70
CA ARG A 183 -38.96 -18.36 22.36
C ARG A 183 -39.89 -17.88 21.25
N TRP A 184 -41.19 -17.76 21.50
CA TRP A 184 -42.14 -17.16 20.54
C TRP A 184 -42.02 -15.65 20.46
N ILE A 185 -41.66 -14.97 21.55
CA ILE A 185 -41.48 -13.51 21.61
C ILE A 185 -40.17 -13.07 20.94
N LEU A 186 -39.12 -13.89 21.06
CA LEU A 186 -37.79 -13.61 20.47
C LEU A 186 -37.65 -14.04 18.99
N LYS A 187 -38.70 -14.57 18.38
CA LYS A 187 -38.69 -15.13 17.02
C LYS A 187 -39.54 -14.27 16.09
#